data_AF-A0A1C6WAB4-F1
#
_entry.id   AF-A0A1C6WAB4-F1
#
_cell.length_a   1.000
_cell.length_b   1.000
_cell.length_c   1.000
_cell.angle_alpha   90.00
_cell.angle_beta   90.00
_cell.angle_gamma   90.00
#
_symmetry.space_group_name_H-M   'P 1'
#
loop_
_entity.id
_entity.type
_entity.pdbx_description
1 polymer ?
#
loop_
_entity_poly.entity_id
_entity_poly.type
_entity_poly.pdbx_seq_one_letter_code
_entity_poly.pdbx_strand_id
1 'polypeptide(L)' 'MFIFINDSSEEIFKQNKHLLPTNPDESRKACKFMNDALKQLEHHATSKGHTNCGGIPSENIVFYKKNIKVIQKFKKLNI' A
#
# COMPACT_ATOMS: atom_id res chain seq x y z
N MET A 1 17.19 14.07 12.99
CA MET A 1 17.40 15.16 12.03
C MET A 1 16.11 15.31 11.23
N PHE A 2 15.28 16.29 11.59
CA PHE A 2 14.02 16.55 10.89
C PHE A 2 14.33 17.42 9.68
N ILE A 3 14.14 16.87 8.49
CA ILE A 3 14.22 17.66 7.26
C ILE A 3 12.92 18.47 7.22
N PHE A 4 12.99 19.73 7.69
CA PHE A 4 11.97 20.71 7.34
C PHE A 4 12.11 20.96 5.84
N ILE A 5 11.35 20.22 5.04
CA ILE A 5 11.23 20.49 3.62
C ILE A 5 10.41 21.77 3.51
N ASN A 6 11.11 22.91 3.48
CA ASN A 6 10.55 24.22 3.16
C ASN A 6 10.55 24.45 1.63
N ASP A 7 10.80 23.39 0.86
CA ASP A 7 10.79 23.44 -0.59
C ASP A 7 9.33 23.43 -1.07
N SER A 8 9.01 24.35 -1.97
CA SER A 8 7.71 24.33 -2.65
C SER A 8 7.53 22.98 -3.36
N SER A 9 6.29 22.50 -3.46
CA SER A 9 5.97 21.27 -4.20
C SER A 9 6.61 21.21 -5.60
N GLU A 10 6.83 22.38 -6.21
CA GLU A 10 7.49 22.55 -7.50
C GLU A 10 9.01 22.27 -7.47
N GLU A 11 9.71 22.67 -6.41
CA GLU A 11 11.15 22.42 -6.24
C GLU A 11 11.41 20.93 -6.00
N ILE A 12 10.59 20.29 -5.17
CA ILE A 12 10.62 18.84 -4.94
C ILE A 12 10.37 18.09 -6.25
N PHE A 13 9.37 18.53 -7.04
CA PHE A 13 9.07 17.92 -8.34
C PHE A 13 10.24 18.05 -9.32
N LYS A 14 10.88 19.23 -9.41
CA LYS A 14 12.05 19.46 -10.27
C LYS A 14 13.24 18.59 -9.85
N GLN A 15 13.54 18.51 -8.54
CA GLN A 15 14.62 17.68 -8.02
C GLN A 15 14.39 16.18 -8.31
N ASN A 16 13.15 15.69 -8.14
CA ASN A 16 12.81 14.27 -8.28
C ASN A 16 12.33 13.88 -9.68
N LYS A 17 12.29 14.79 -10.65
CA LYS A 17 11.79 14.56 -12.01
C LYS A 17 12.46 13.38 -12.72
N HIS A 18 13.73 13.14 -12.42
CA HIS A 18 14.51 12.03 -12.97
C HIS A 18 14.07 10.64 -12.46
N LEU A 19 13.32 10.58 -11.35
CA LEU A 19 12.71 9.37 -10.82
C LEU A 19 11.35 9.07 -11.46
N LEU A 20 10.81 10.02 -12.24
CA LEU A 20 9.55 9.79 -12.94
C LEU A 20 9.77 8.71 -14.02
N PRO A 21 8.86 7.74 -14.12
CA PRO A 21 8.93 6.72 -15.16
C PRO A 21 9.02 7.40 -16.54
N THR A 22 10.08 7.09 -17.29
CA THR A 22 10.25 7.62 -18.66
C THR A 22 9.26 6.97 -19.62
N ASN A 23 8.71 5.82 -19.23
CA ASN A 23 7.73 5.08 -20.01
C ASN A 23 6.30 5.35 -19.48
N PRO A 24 5.42 5.99 -20.28
CA PRO A 24 4.02 6.21 -19.89
C PRO A 24 3.26 4.90 -19.62
N ASP A 25 3.68 3.77 -20.19
CA ASP A 25 3.09 2.46 -19.90
C ASP A 25 3.44 1.93 -18.51
N GLU A 26 4.58 2.34 -17.94
CA GLU A 26 4.96 1.97 -16.58
C GLU A 26 4.07 2.67 -15.56
N SER A 27 3.82 3.97 -15.74
CA SER A 27 2.84 4.71 -14.93
C SER A 27 1.44 4.09 -15.01
N ARG A 28 1.00 3.68 -16.22
CA ARG A 28 -0.28 2.98 -16.39
C ARG A 28 -0.31 1.63 -15.67
N LYS A 29 0.76 0.84 -15.74
CA LYS A 29 0.89 -0.45 -15.03
C LYS A 29 0.90 -0.26 -13.52
N ALA A 30 1.62 0.73 -13.01
CA ALA A 30 1.67 1.08 -11.59
C ALA A 30 0.28 1.49 -11.08
N CYS A 31 -0.42 2.37 -11.79
CA CYS A 31 -1.81 2.74 -11.47
C CYS A 31 -2.74 1.52 -11.46
N LYS A 32 -2.61 0.61 -12.44
CA LYS A 32 -3.41 -0.62 -12.47
C LYS A 32 -3.12 -1.52 -11.26
N PHE A 33 -1.85 -1.73 -10.94
CA PHE A 33 -1.42 -2.53 -9.80
C PHE A 33 -1.95 -1.95 -8.47
N MET A 34 -1.83 -0.63 -8.27
CA MET A 34 -2.34 0.04 -7.07
C MET A 34 -3.86 -0.08 -6.96
N ASN A 35 -4.60 0.10 -8.06
CA ASN A 35 -6.05 -0.07 -8.08
C ASN A 35 -6.49 -1.52 -7.78
N ASP A 36 -5.76 -2.50 -8.31
CA ASP A 36 -6.04 -3.92 -8.03
C ASP A 36 -5.74 -4.27 -6.57
N ALA A 37 -4.65 -3.73 -6.01
CA ALA A 37 -4.33 -3.86 -4.58
C ALA A 37 -5.39 -3.20 -3.69
N LEU A 38 -5.90 -2.02 -4.07
CA LEU A 38 -6.96 -1.32 -3.34
C LEU A 38 -8.25 -2.16 -3.29
N LYS A 39 -8.69 -2.70 -4.42
CA LYS A 39 -9.87 -3.59 -4.49
C LYS A 39 -9.71 -4.82 -3.60
N GLN A 40 -8.51 -5.41 -3.56
CA GLN A 40 -8.22 -6.54 -2.68
C GLN A 40 -8.28 -6.14 -1.21
N LEU A 41 -7.79 -4.94 -0.86
CA LEU A 41 -7.85 -4.40 0.50
C LEU A 41 -9.29 -4.11 0.93
N GLU A 42 -10.08 -3.46 0.09
CA GLU A 42 -11.51 -3.22 0.34
C GLU A 42 -12.27 -4.53 0.57
N HIS A 43 -12.10 -5.50 -0.34
CA HIS A 43 -12.70 -6.81 -0.18
C HIS A 43 -12.22 -7.49 1.11
N HIS A 44 -10.94 -7.38 1.47
CA HIS A 44 -10.42 -7.94 2.71
C HIS A 44 -11.08 -7.30 3.94
N ALA A 45 -11.14 -5.97 3.99
CA ALA A 45 -11.71 -5.20 5.11
C ALA A 45 -13.21 -5.45 5.28
N THR A 46 -13.98 -5.54 4.20
CA THR A 46 -15.43 -5.80 4.24
C THR A 46 -15.76 -7.28 4.44
N SER A 47 -14.81 -8.19 4.21
CA SER A 47 -15.06 -9.63 4.29
C SER A 47 -15.08 -10.13 5.74
N LYS A 48 -16.17 -10.82 6.10
CA LYS A 48 -16.38 -11.46 7.41
C LYS A 48 -15.33 -12.55 7.69
N GLY A 49 -15.20 -12.97 8.95
CA GLY A 49 -14.29 -14.05 9.37
C GLY A 49 -12.96 -13.59 9.96
N HIS A 50 -12.89 -12.35 10.44
CA HIS A 50 -11.80 -11.92 11.32
C HIS A 50 -12.09 -12.41 12.74
N THR A 51 -11.11 -13.04 13.37
CA THR A 51 -11.15 -13.46 14.78
C THR A 51 -10.39 -12.46 15.64
N ASN A 52 -10.98 -12.02 16.75
CA ASN A 52 -10.28 -11.23 17.75
C ASN A 52 -9.12 -12.07 18.32
N CYS A 53 -7.92 -11.50 18.31
CA CYS A 53 -6.71 -12.17 18.78
C CYS A 53 -6.05 -11.47 19.98
N GLY A 54 -6.70 -10.46 20.54
CA GLY A 54 -6.21 -9.70 21.69
C GLY A 54 -6.38 -8.20 21.51
N GLY A 55 -5.76 -7.43 22.39
CA GLY A 55 -5.80 -5.97 22.36
C GLY A 55 -4.92 -5.39 23.44
N ILE A 56 -4.76 -4.07 23.41
CA ILE A 56 -4.14 -3.29 24.48
C ILE A 56 -5.26 -2.49 25.14
N PRO A 57 -5.86 -2.98 26.24
CA PRO A 57 -7.03 -2.33 26.85
C PRO A 57 -6.73 -0.90 27.32
N SER A 58 -5.52 -0.64 27.80
CA SER A 58 -5.09 0.69 28.24
C SER A 58 -5.07 1.73 27.11
N GLU A 59 -4.97 1.30 25.86
CA GLU A 59 -4.93 2.16 24.68
C GLU A 59 -6.22 2.08 23.84
N ASN A 60 -7.23 1.31 24.31
CA ASN A 60 -8.45 1.01 23.55
C ASN A 60 -8.19 0.41 22.16
N ILE A 61 -7.11 -0.36 22.00
CA ILE A 61 -6.75 -1.02 20.74
C ILE A 61 -7.20 -2.48 20.76
N VAL A 62 -7.90 -2.93 19.73
CA VAL A 62 -8.33 -4.33 19.55
C VAL A 62 -7.73 -4.89 18.25
N PHE A 63 -7.08 -6.05 18.35
CA PHE A 63 -6.45 -6.72 17.23
C PHE A 63 -7.35 -7.80 16.64
N TYR A 64 -7.42 -7.82 15.33
CA TYR A 64 -8.18 -8.80 14.57
C TYR A 64 -7.24 -9.53 13.62
N LYS A 65 -7.27 -10.86 13.66
CA LYS A 65 -6.53 -11.72 12.74
C LYS A 65 -7.51 -12.48 11.88
N LYS A 66 -7.26 -12.49 10.58
CA LYS A 66 -7.93 -13.38 9.63
C LYS A 66 -6.96 -14.43 9.16
N ASN A 67 -7.33 -15.69 9.32
CA ASN A 67 -6.57 -16.78 8.71
C ASN A 67 -6.86 -16.79 7.22
N ILE A 68 -6.03 -16.08 6.45
CA ILE A 68 -6.09 -16.09 4.99
C ILE A 68 -5.56 -17.46 4.56
N LYS A 69 -6.42 -18.36 4.06
CA LYS A 69 -5.97 -19.46 3.19
C LYS A 69 -5.48 -18.81 1.92
N VAL A 70 -4.18 -18.49 1.86
CA VAL A 70 -3.56 -17.87 0.70
C VAL A 70 -3.82 -18.77 -0.50
N ILE A 71 -4.72 -18.36 -1.39
CA ILE A 71 -4.69 -18.86 -2.77
C ILE A 71 -3.45 -18.20 -3.37
N GLN A 72 -2.32 -18.89 -3.29
CA GLN A 72 -1.05 -18.44 -3.83
C GLN A 72 -1.20 -18.17 -5.32
N LYS A 73 -1.21 -16.90 -5.70
CA LYS A 73 -0.74 -16.44 -7.01
C LYS A 73 0.08 -15.17 -6.86
N PHE A 74 1.04 -15.15 -5.93
CA PHE A 74 2.24 -14.36 -6.17
C PHE A 74 3.03 -15.09 -7.26
N LYS A 75 2.72 -14.82 -8.53
CA LYS A 75 3.68 -15.10 -9.60
C LYS A 75 4.90 -14.26 -9.27
N LYS A 76 5.97 -14.92 -8.86
CA LYS A 76 7.31 -14.35 -8.78
C LYS A 76 7.59 -13.70 -10.14
N LEU A 77 7.56 -12.37 -10.19
CA LEU A 77 8.08 -11.61 -11.32
C LEU A 77 9.60 -11.68 -11.17
N ASN A 78 10.23 -12.55 -11.95
CA ASN A 78 11.67 -12.44 -12.19
C ASN A 78 11.85 -11.17 -13.04
N ILE A 79 12.37 -10.12 -12.39
CA ILE A 79 12.95 -8.95 -13.07
C ILE A 79 14.40 -9.34 -13.40
#